data_AF-A0A953EMG7-F1
#
_entry.id   AF-A0A953EMG7-F1
#
_cell.length_a   1.000
_cell.length_b   1.000
_cell.length_c   1.000
_cell.angle_alpha   90.00
_cell.angle_beta   90.00
_cell.angle_gamma   90.00
#
_symmetry.space_group_name_H-M   'P 1'
#
loop_
_entity.id
_entity.type
_entity.pdbx_description
1 polymer ?
#
loop_
_entity_poly.entity_id
_entity_poly.type
_entity_poly.pdbx_seq_one_letter_code
_entity_poly.pdbx_strand_id
1 'polypeptide(L)' 'MIETLDPKITDKPVARCASCDREMDHYNTFYSPTDQPRNICWQCLAREEKNFFARRGYSRLARTGVIPR' A
#
# COMPACT_ATOMS: atom_id res chain seq x y z
N MET A 1 -17.10 25.21 -12.81
CA MET A 1 -17.35 23.94 -13.50
C MET A 1 -17.52 22.90 -12.39
N ILE A 2 -18.72 22.34 -12.19
CA ILE A 2 -18.95 21.32 -11.16
C ILE A 2 -18.85 19.99 -11.89
N GLU A 3 -17.76 19.27 -11.67
CA GLU A 3 -17.56 17.95 -12.26
C GLU A 3 -18.46 16.95 -11.53
N THR A 4 -19.50 16.48 -12.22
CA THR A 4 -20.35 15.40 -11.74
C THR A 4 -19.62 14.08 -11.96
N LEU A 5 -18.76 13.71 -11.00
CA LEU A 5 -18.19 12.36 -10.95
C LEU A 5 -19.32 11.39 -10.61
N ASP A 6 -19.64 10.49 -11.54
CA ASP A 6 -20.58 9.40 -11.28
C ASP A 6 -20.04 8.57 -10.11
N PRO A 7 -20.75 8.46 -8.98
CA PRO A 7 -20.23 7.81 -7.77
C PRO A 7 -19.95 6.31 -7.96
N LYS A 8 -20.33 5.74 -9.11
CA LYS A 8 -20.05 4.35 -9.48
C LYS A 8 -18.67 4.15 -10.09
N ILE A 9 -18.02 5.22 -10.55
CA ILE A 9 -16.63 5.15 -11.03
C ILE A 9 -15.72 5.32 -9.82
N THR A 10 -15.51 4.21 -9.12
CA THR A 10 -14.59 4.10 -7.97
C THR A 10 -13.27 3.43 -8.33
N ASP A 11 -12.96 3.33 -9.63
CA ASP A 11 -11.71 2.76 -10.10
C ASP A 11 -10.56 3.69 -9.73
N LYS A 12 -9.83 3.28 -8.70
CA LYS A 12 -8.59 3.95 -8.30
C LYS A 12 -7.49 3.60 -9.29
N PRO A 13 -6.63 4.55 -9.66
CA PRO A 13 -5.51 4.25 -10.55
C PRO A 13 -4.60 3.21 -9.89
N VAL A 14 -4.04 2.33 -10.71
CA VAL A 14 -3.05 1.36 -10.24
C VAL A 14 -1.86 2.13 -9.64
N ALA A 15 -1.48 1.79 -8.41
CA ALA A 15 -0.41 2.48 -7.69
C ALA A 15 0.67 1.49 -7.25
N ARG A 16 1.86 2.01 -6.91
CA ARG A 16 2.94 1.21 -6.31
C ARG A 16 2.97 1.37 -4.80
N CYS A 17 3.11 0.26 -4.08
CA CYS A 17 3.20 0.25 -2.63
C CYS A 17 4.51 0.88 -2.16
N ALA A 18 4.45 1.92 -1.33
CA ALA A 18 5.64 2.51 -0.71
C ALA A 18 6.39 1.52 0.21
N SER A 19 5.74 0.43 0.63
CA SER A 19 6.34 -0.56 1.52
C SER A 19 6.92 -1.75 0.74
N CYS A 20 6.13 -2.46 -0.07
CA CYS A 20 6.59 -3.66 -0.78
C CYS A 20 6.91 -3.45 -2.27
N ASP A 21 6.80 -2.22 -2.77
CA ASP A 21 7.13 -1.81 -4.14
C ASP A 21 6.34 -2.52 -5.27
N ARG A 22 5.30 -3.26 -4.90
CA ARG A 22 4.38 -3.95 -5.81
C ARG A 22 3.36 -2.98 -6.39
N GLU A 23 3.04 -3.21 -7.67
CA GLU A 23 1.90 -2.62 -8.33
C GLU A 23 0.60 -3.25 -7.79
N MET A 24 -0.41 -2.43 -7.51
CA MET A 24 -1.62 -2.83 -6.80
C MET A 24 -2.81 -1.94 -7.13
N ASP A 25 -4.00 -2.56 -7.18
CA ASP A 25 -5.28 -1.86 -7.37
C ASP A 25 -5.99 -1.57 -6.03
N HIS A 26 -5.61 -2.29 -4.97
CA HIS A 26 -6.19 -2.17 -3.63
C HIS A 26 -5.17 -1.62 -2.63
N TYR A 27 -5.34 -0.35 -2.27
CA TYR A 27 -4.44 0.36 -1.37
C TYR A 27 -5.12 1.48 -0.60
N ASN A 28 -4.49 1.88 0.49
CA ASN A 28 -4.83 3.09 1.24
C ASN A 28 -3.73 4.14 1.02
N THR A 29 -4.14 5.40 0.90
CA THR A 29 -3.23 6.54 0.77
C THR A 29 -3.12 7.23 2.13
N PHE A 30 -1.91 7.34 2.65
CA PHE A 30 -1.59 8.05 3.87
C PHE A 30 -0.84 9.33 3.51
N TYR A 31 -1.21 10.45 4.14
CA TYR A 31 -0.52 11.73 3.93
C TYR A 31 0.48 11.97 5.05
N SER A 32 1.71 12.36 4.70
CA SER A 32 2.68 12.83 5.68
C SER A 32 2.33 14.26 6.16
N PRO A 33 2.95 14.76 7.25
CA PRO A 33 2.80 16.16 7.67
C PRO A 33 3.27 17.19 6.62
N THR A 34 4.05 16.74 5.63
CA THR A 34 4.50 17.55 4.48
C THR A 34 3.62 17.35 3.24
N ASP A 35 2.42 16.79 3.42
CA ASP A 35 1.44 16.50 2.38
C ASP A 35 1.94 15.56 1.26
N GLN A 36 2.89 14.68 1.57
CA GLN A 36 3.36 13.68 0.61
C GLN A 36 2.49 12.42 0.70
N PRO A 37 1.81 12.02 -0.40
CA PRO A 37 0.98 10.82 -0.40
C PRO A 37 1.85 9.56 -0.41
N ARG A 38 1.51 8.62 0.47
CA ARG A 38 2.13 7.30 0.57
C ARG A 38 1.07 6.22 0.40
N ASN A 39 1.13 5.50 -0.71
CA ASN A 39 0.21 4.42 -1.01
C ASN A 39 0.72 3.11 -0.40
N ILE A 40 -0.08 2.44 0.43
CA ILE A 40 0.26 1.17 1.08
C ILE A 40 -0.78 0.11 0.71
N CYS A 41 -0.33 -1.05 0.22
CA CYS A 41 -1.24 -2.16 -0.08
C CYS A 41 -1.90 -2.70 1.19
N TRP A 42 -3.11 -3.22 1.05
CA TRP A 42 -3.82 -3.88 2.14
C TRP A 42 -3.06 -5.08 2.71
N GLN A 43 -2.25 -5.77 1.90
CA GLN A 43 -1.39 -6.85 2.41
C GLN A 43 -0.31 -6.36 3.38
N CYS A 44 0.26 -5.17 3.16
CA CYS A 44 1.23 -4.58 4.08
C CYS A 44 0.53 -4.04 5.32
N LEU A 45 -0.64 -3.41 5.13
CA LEU A 45 -1.44 -2.88 6.24
C LEU A 45 -1.87 -4.01 7.20
N ALA A 46 -2.44 -5.10 6.68
CA ALA A 46 -2.88 -6.23 7.49
C ALA A 46 -1.71 -6.94 8.21
N ARG A 47 -0.49 -6.87 7.67
CA ARG A 47 0.73 -7.39 8.34
C ARG A 47 1.14 -6.50 9.51
N GLU A 48 1.03 -5.19 9.34
CA GLU A 48 1.32 -4.22 10.40
C GLU A 48 0.31 -4.34 11.55
N GLU A 49 -1.00 -4.39 11.25
CA GLU A 49 -2.06 -4.57 12.25
C GLU A 49 -1.92 -5.87 13.04
N LYS A 50 -1.44 -6.94 12.39
CA LYS A 50 -1.18 -8.23 13.04
C LYS A 50 0.17 -8.31 13.75
N ASN A 51 0.93 -7.21 13.85
CA ASN A 51 2.30 -7.22 14.37
C ASN A 51 3.19 -8.29 13.70
N PHE A 52 2.92 -8.64 12.44
CA PHE A 52 3.64 -9.70 11.72
C PHE A 52 5.14 -9.37 11.60
N PHE A 53 5.48 -8.08 11.51
CA PHE A 53 6.85 -7.58 11.46
C PHE A 53 7.50 -7.33 12.83
N ALA A 54 6.80 -7.57 13.95
CA ALA A 54 7.32 -7.33 15.30
C ALA A 54 8.35 -8.38 15.79
N ARG A 55 8.73 -9.34 14.93
CA ARG A 55 9.85 -10.25 15.23
C ARG A 55 11.18 -9.47 15.16
N ARG A 56 11.93 -9.43 16.27
CA ARG A 56 13.30 -8.90 16.34
C ARG A 56 14.16 -9.51 15.22
N GLY A 57 14.71 -8.68 14.34
CA GLY A 57 15.60 -9.12 13.25
C GLY A 57 14.93 -9.40 11.90
N TYR A 58 13.63 -9.11 11.72
CA TYR A 58 13.02 -9.20 10.40
C TYR A 58 13.58 -8.11 9.48
N SER A 59 14.39 -8.52 8.50
CA SER A 59 14.84 -7.68 7.40
C SER A 59 14.24 -8.21 6.09
N ARG A 60 13.84 -7.29 5.19
CA ARG A 60 13.31 -7.64 3.87
C ARG A 60 14.45 -8.12 2.98
N LEU A 61 14.82 -9.38 3.11
CA LEU A 61 15.71 -10.09 2.18
C LEU A 61 14.95 -10.39 0.88
N ALA A 62 14.60 -9.36 0.11
CA ALA A 62 14.37 -9.45 -1.34
C ALA A 62 13.89 -8.09 -1.86
N ARG A 63 14.75 -7.40 -2.61
CA ARG A 63 14.32 -6.41 -3.63
C ARG A 63 13.79 -7.12 -4.89
N THR A 64 13.88 -8.45 -4.95
CA THR A 64 13.40 -9.32 -6.02
C THR A 64 13.16 -10.74 -5.46
N GLY A 65 11.93 -11.25 -5.53
CA GLY A 65 11.67 -12.70 -5.59
C GLY A 65 11.16 -13.41 -4.32
N VAL A 66 9.84 -13.65 -4.33
CA VAL A 66 9.08 -14.74 -3.68
C VAL A 66 8.85 -14.68 -2.16
N ILE A 67 7.56 -14.63 -1.78
CA ILE A 67 7.06 -14.82 -0.41
C ILE A 67 6.64 -16.30 -0.29
N PRO A 68 7.27 -17.11 0.57
CA PRO A 68 6.84 -18.49 0.78
C PRO A 68 5.47 -18.51 1.48
N ARG A 69 4.59 -19.40 1.01
CA ARG A 69 3.25 -19.66 1.56
C ARG A 69 3.33 -20.55 2.79
#